data_AF-A0A160FIV3-F1
#
_entry.id   AF-A0A160FIV3-F1
#
_cell.length_a   1.000
_cell.length_b   1.000
_cell.length_c   1.000
_cell.angle_alpha   90.00
_cell.angle_beta   90.00
_cell.angle_gamma   90.00
#
_symmetry.space_group_name_H-M   'P 1'
#
loop_
_entity.id
_entity.type
_entity.pdbx_description
1 polymer ?
#
loop_
_entity_poly.entity_id
_entity_poly.type
_entity_poly.pdbx_seq_one_letter_code
_entity_poly.pdbx_strand_id
1 'polypeptide(L)'
;MAASSSFARSQLARARLIELTQPRIDSMRWNGLRLVAADGSRLRVGTRAGYDLRADHYAFALFLPGPELTLHAALHPADGAERQMLFEVDPVGRTDLQLGLMCC
;
A
#
# COMPACT_ATOMS: atom_id res chain seq x y z
N MET A 1 10.80 8.79 24.58
CA MET A 1 10.74 10.02 23.75
C MET A 1 11.52 9.96 22.42
N ALA A 2 12.20 8.86 22.04
CA ALA A 2 12.94 8.77 20.77
C ALA A 2 12.10 8.40 19.51
N ALA A 3 10.88 7.86 19.69
CA ALA A 3 10.02 7.42 18.58
C ALA A 3 9.45 8.58 17.74
N SER A 4 9.30 9.77 18.33
CA SER A 4 8.74 10.94 17.64
C SER A 4 9.68 11.50 16.56
N SER A 5 11.00 11.52 16.83
CA SER A 5 11.99 12.03 15.88
C SER A 5 12.34 11.05 14.76
N SER A 6 12.23 9.73 14.98
CA SER A 6 12.35 8.75 13.89
C SER A 6 11.14 8.81 12.97
N PHE A 7 9.93 8.88 13.52
CA PHE A 7 8.70 9.01 12.73
C PHE A 7 8.70 10.28 11.87
N ALA A 8 9.07 11.44 12.43
CA ALA A 8 9.17 12.68 11.67
C ALA A 8 10.16 12.60 10.49
N ARG A 9 11.32 11.94 10.68
CA ARG A 9 12.29 11.70 9.59
C ARG A 9 11.75 10.77 8.53
N SER A 10 11.04 9.70 8.92
CA SER A 10 10.36 8.80 7.97
C SER A 10 9.31 9.54 7.14
N GLN A 11 8.55 10.46 7.75
CA GLN A 11 7.55 11.26 7.04
C GLN A 11 8.18 12.24 6.04
N LEU A 12 9.30 12.88 6.40
CA LEU A 12 10.06 13.75 5.49
C LEU A 12 10.67 12.96 4.32
N ALA A 13 11.29 11.81 4.60
CA ALA A 13 11.83 10.93 3.57
C ALA A 13 10.73 10.45 2.61
N ARG A 14 9.56 10.09 3.15
CA ARG A 14 8.38 9.73 2.34
C ARG A 14 7.91 10.88 1.46
N ALA A 15 7.77 12.09 2.01
CA ALA A 15 7.36 13.26 1.23
C ALA A 15 8.35 13.56 0.10
N ARG A 16 9.65 13.47 0.37
CA ARG A 16 10.70 13.69 -0.64
C ARG A 16 10.69 12.63 -1.74
N LEU A 17 10.49 11.35 -1.37
CA LEU A 17 10.34 10.27 -2.34
C LEU A 17 9.14 10.46 -3.25
N ILE A 18 8.00 10.93 -2.71
CA ILE A 18 6.81 11.26 -3.50
C ILE A 18 7.14 12.37 -4.51
N GLU A 19 7.76 13.46 -4.06
CA GLU A 19 8.13 14.59 -4.92
C GLU A 19 9.04 14.15 -6.09
N LEU A 20 10.07 13.35 -5.80
CA LEU A 20 11.01 12.85 -6.81
C LEU A 20 10.36 11.91 -7.83
N THR A 21 9.27 11.24 -7.44
CA THR A 21 8.62 10.22 -8.27
C THR A 21 7.36 10.72 -8.96
N GLN A 22 6.84 11.88 -8.54
CA GLN A 22 5.63 12.51 -9.07
C GLN A 22 5.55 12.55 -10.60
N PRO A 23 6.61 12.91 -11.37
CA PRO A 23 6.54 12.91 -12.83
C PRO A 23 6.26 11.53 -13.45
N ARG A 24 6.79 10.46 -12.83
CA ARG A 24 6.54 9.07 -13.26
C ARG A 24 5.12 8.64 -12.89
N ILE A 25 4.67 9.01 -11.69
CA ILE A 25 3.32 8.75 -11.21
C ILE A 25 2.28 9.35 -12.18
N ASP A 26 2.53 10.56 -12.67
CA ASP A 26 1.58 11.28 -13.53
C ASP A 26 1.59 10.79 -14.98
N SER A 27 2.71 10.23 -15.47
CA SER A 27 2.80 9.70 -16.84
C SER A 27 2.12 8.33 -17.00
N MET A 28 1.93 7.57 -15.92
CA MET A 28 1.32 6.24 -15.96
C MET A 28 -0.20 6.29 -15.85
N ARG A 29 -0.83 6.83 -16.89
CA ARG A 29 -2.28 6.93 -17.01
C ARG A 29 -2.80 6.16 -18.22
N TRP A 30 -3.95 5.53 -18.05
CA TRP A 30 -4.75 4.90 -19.10
C TRP A 30 -6.14 5.53 -19.09
N ASN A 31 -6.62 6.04 -20.22
CA ASN A 31 -7.90 6.76 -20.32
C ASN A 31 -8.09 7.88 -19.26
N GLY A 32 -7.00 8.56 -18.89
CA GLY A 32 -7.00 9.61 -17.85
C GLY A 32 -6.91 9.10 -16.41
N LEU A 33 -7.11 7.80 -16.17
CA LEU A 33 -6.99 7.16 -14.87
C LEU A 33 -5.57 6.63 -14.66
N ARG A 34 -5.03 6.75 -13.45
CA ARG A 34 -3.75 6.19 -13.06
C ARG A 34 -3.82 4.68 -13.03
N LEU A 35 -2.92 4.03 -13.77
CA LEU A 35 -2.83 2.58 -13.76
C LEU A 35 -2.10 2.12 -12.49
N VAL A 36 -2.73 1.21 -11.74
CA VAL A 36 -2.14 0.60 -10.55
C VAL A 36 -2.25 -0.91 -10.63
N ALA A 37 -1.34 -1.60 -9.96
CA ALA A 37 -1.43 -3.03 -9.72
C ALA A 37 -1.59 -3.28 -8.21
N ALA A 38 -2.27 -4.37 -7.89
CA ALA A 38 -2.50 -4.82 -6.52
C ALA A 38 -1.83 -6.17 -6.31
N ASP A 39 -1.24 -6.36 -5.14
CA ASP A 39 -0.70 -7.64 -4.67
C ASP A 39 -1.10 -7.88 -3.21
N GLY A 40 -1.44 -9.12 -2.90
CA GLY A 40 -1.92 -9.55 -1.59
C GLY A 40 -1.21 -10.82 -1.14
N SER A 41 -0.39 -10.74 -0.09
CA SER A 41 0.35 -11.89 0.45
C SER A 41 -0.13 -12.27 1.85
N ARG A 42 -0.47 -13.54 2.07
CA ARG A 42 -0.77 -14.04 3.41
C ARG A 42 0.51 -14.14 4.24
N LEU A 43 0.56 -13.40 5.33
CA LEU A 43 1.67 -13.34 6.26
C LEU A 43 1.36 -14.09 7.55
N ARG A 44 2.33 -14.88 7.99
CA ARG A 44 2.41 -15.38 9.36
C ARG A 44 3.41 -14.53 10.13
N VAL A 45 2.90 -13.58 10.92
CA VAL A 45 3.75 -12.58 11.58
C VAL A 45 4.30 -13.13 12.89
N GLY A 46 5.63 -13.22 13.00
CA GLY A 46 6.30 -13.45 14.27
C GLY A 46 6.34 -12.15 15.07
N THR A 47 5.67 -12.11 16.21
CA THR A 47 5.70 -10.96 17.11
C THR A 47 6.89 -11.05 18.08
N ARG A 48 7.41 -9.90 18.49
CA ARG A 48 8.37 -9.83 19.61
C ARG A 48 7.72 -10.36 20.88
N ALA A 49 8.49 -11.01 21.75
CA ALA A 49 8.01 -11.49 23.05
C ALA A 49 7.19 -10.41 23.78
N GLY A 50 5.95 -10.77 24.16
CA GLY A 50 4.98 -9.88 24.81
C GLY A 50 3.98 -9.18 23.88
N TYR A 51 4.09 -9.37 22.55
CA TYR A 51 3.07 -8.96 21.59
C TYR A 51 2.45 -10.22 20.97
N ASP A 52 1.14 -10.27 20.80
CA ASP A 52 0.43 -11.40 20.22
C ASP A 52 -0.45 -10.90 19.07
N LEU A 53 -0.21 -11.40 17.86
CA LEU A 53 -1.08 -11.20 16.72
C LEU A 53 -1.85 -12.50 16.54
N ARG A 54 -3.10 -12.50 17.02
CA ARG A 54 -3.92 -13.70 17.21
C ARG A 54 -4.37 -14.41 15.92
N ALA A 55 -4.05 -13.87 14.75
CA ALA A 55 -4.48 -14.41 13.47
C ALA A 55 -3.42 -14.18 12.39
N ASP A 56 -3.48 -14.98 11.32
CA ASP A 56 -2.80 -14.65 10.06
C ASP A 56 -3.29 -13.28 9.56
N HIS A 57 -2.44 -12.56 8.83
CA HIS A 57 -2.78 -11.28 8.22
C HIS A 57 -2.48 -11.34 6.73
N TYR A 58 -3.20 -10.57 5.93
CA TYR A 58 -2.76 -10.25 4.58
C TYR A 58 -1.96 -8.95 4.61
N ALA A 59 -0.77 -8.96 4.02
CA ALA A 59 -0.14 -7.73 3.56
C ALA A 59 -0.67 -7.44 2.16
N PHE A 60 -1.40 -6.34 2.05
CA PHE A 60 -1.94 -5.85 0.79
C PHE A 60 -1.20 -4.59 0.38
N ALA A 61 -0.85 -4.48 -0.90
CA ALA A 61 -0.20 -3.29 -1.43
C ALA A 61 -0.74 -2.90 -2.80
N LEU A 62 -0.87 -1.59 -3.02
CA LEU A 62 -1.01 -1.01 -4.35
C LEU A 62 0.33 -0.47 -4.81
N PHE A 63 0.71 -0.77 -6.04
CA PHE A 63 1.95 -0.30 -6.64
C PHE A 63 1.72 0.24 -8.04
N LEU A 64 2.63 1.12 -8.46
CA LEU A 64 2.70 1.57 -9.83
C LEU A 64 3.51 0.56 -10.67
N PRO A 65 2.91 -0.08 -11.67
CA PRO A 65 3.62 -1.03 -12.52
C PRO A 65 4.71 -0.32 -13.33
N GLY A 66 5.90 -0.91 -13.40
CA GLY A 66 7.07 -0.34 -14.07
C GLY A 66 8.10 0.21 -13.09
N PRO A 67 7.84 1.34 -12.40
CA PRO A 67 8.76 1.86 -11.37
C PRO A 67 8.74 1.08 -10.05
N GLU A 68 7.85 0.07 -9.93
CA GLU A 68 7.71 -0.80 -8.74
C GLU A 68 7.49 0.00 -7.44
N LEU A 69 6.80 1.15 -7.57
CA LEU A 69 6.62 2.08 -6.47
C LEU A 69 5.35 1.76 -5.69
N THR A 70 5.49 1.39 -4.41
CA THR A 70 4.36 1.16 -3.51
C THR A 70 3.66 2.47 -3.15
N LEU A 71 2.40 2.60 -3.55
CA LEU A 71 1.53 3.74 -3.28
C LEU A 71 0.78 3.59 -1.95
N HIS A 72 0.41 2.36 -1.62
CA HIS A 72 -0.33 2.01 -0.43
C HIS A 72 0.11 0.63 0.05
N ALA A 73 0.22 0.45 1.36
CA ALA A 73 0.41 -0.85 1.98
C ALA A 73 -0.35 -0.90 3.30
N ALA A 74 -1.10 -1.97 3.52
CA ALA A 74 -1.89 -2.19 4.72
C ALA A 74 -1.83 -3.66 5.15
N LEU A 75 -2.04 -3.88 6.45
CA LEU A 75 -2.28 -5.21 7.01
C LEU A 75 -3.77 -5.37 7.24
N HIS A 76 -4.34 -6.42 6.66
CA HIS A 76 -5.73 -6.79 6.86
C HIS A 76 -5.78 -8.11 7.66
N PRO A 77 -6.74 -8.27 8.58
CA PRO A 77 -7.03 -9.57 9.16
C PRO A 77 -7.33 -10.61 8.07
N ALA A 78 -6.85 -11.84 8.24
CA ALA A 78 -7.02 -12.88 7.22
C ALA A 78 -8.35 -13.66 7.32
N ASP A 79 -9.38 -13.03 7.88
CA ASP A 79 -10.76 -13.51 7.97
C ASP A 79 -11.70 -12.90 6.90
N GLY A 80 -11.21 -11.91 6.13
CA GLY A 80 -11.92 -11.27 5.02
C GLY A 80 -11.56 -11.82 3.63
N ALA A 81 -12.37 -11.46 2.62
CA ALA A 81 -12.09 -11.81 1.23
C ALA A 81 -11.06 -10.84 0.62
N GLU A 82 -10.18 -11.34 -0.25
CA GLU A 82 -9.11 -10.53 -0.85
C GLU A 82 -9.62 -9.30 -1.61
N ARG A 83 -10.76 -9.45 -2.29
CA ARG A 83 -11.44 -8.37 -3.00
C ARG A 83 -11.93 -7.26 -2.07
N GLN A 84 -12.22 -7.57 -0.81
CA GLN A 84 -12.63 -6.57 0.19
C GLN A 84 -11.46 -5.64 0.54
N MET A 85 -10.22 -6.15 0.54
CA MET A 85 -9.03 -5.34 0.78
C MET A 85 -8.88 -4.23 -0.27
N LEU A 86 -9.19 -4.52 -1.54
CA LEU A 86 -9.18 -3.51 -2.61
C LEU A 86 -10.17 -2.36 -2.35
N PHE A 87 -11.38 -2.68 -1.88
CA PHE A 87 -12.40 -1.68 -1.54
C PHE A 87 -12.02 -0.88 -0.28
N GLU A 88 -11.34 -1.51 0.68
CA GLU A 88 -10.87 -0.86 1.90
C GLU A 88 -9.68 0.09 1.67
N VAL A 89 -8.92 -0.11 0.60
CA VAL A 89 -7.88 0.85 0.17
C VAL A 89 -8.45 2.08 -0.53
N ASP A 90 -9.69 2.01 -1.02
CA ASP A 90 -10.41 3.13 -1.66
C ASP A 90 -11.74 3.52 -0.95
N PRO A 91 -11.76 3.94 0.33
CA PRO A 91 -13.03 4.22 0.99
C PRO A 91 -13.70 5.52 0.51
N VAL A 92 -12.95 6.58 0.17
CA VAL A 92 -13.53 7.92 -0.08
C VAL A 92 -12.64 8.84 -0.94
N GLY A 93 -12.35 8.49 -2.20
CA GLY A 93 -12.14 9.56 -3.20
C GLY A 93 -10.77 9.68 -3.87
N ARG A 94 -10.18 8.56 -4.31
CA ARG A 94 -9.30 8.60 -5.48
C ARG A 94 -10.00 7.96 -6.66
N THR A 95 -10.95 8.69 -7.22
CA THR A 95 -11.63 8.33 -8.48
C THR A 95 -10.69 8.34 -9.70
N ASP A 96 -9.39 8.56 -9.49
CA ASP A 96 -8.37 8.57 -10.53
C ASP A 96 -7.59 7.26 -10.62
N LEU A 97 -7.99 6.18 -9.95
CA LEU A 97 -7.30 4.89 -10.03
C LEU A 97 -8.00 3.91 -10.98
N GLN A 98 -7.21 3.21 -11.79
CA GLN A 98 -7.65 2.08 -12.61
C GLN A 98 -6.76 0.87 -12.32
N LEU A 99 -7.37 -0.22 -11.88
CA LEU A 99 -6.67 -1.48 -11.64
C LEU A 99 -6.32 -2.13 -12.97
N GLY A 100 -5.02 -2.21 -13.26
CA GLY A 100 -4.49 -2.85 -14.46
C GLY A 100 -4.26 -4.35 -14.31
N LEU A 101 -3.92 -4.79 -13.09
CA LEU A 101 -3.69 -6.19 -12.75
C LEU A 101 -3.87 -6.39 -11.23
N MET A 102 -4.42 -7.54 -10.84
CA MET A 102 -4.40 -8.04 -9.47
C MET A 102 -3.74 -9.41 -9.49
N CYS A 103 -2.60 -9.53 -8.81
CA CYS A 103 -1.99 -10.84 -8.55
C CYS A 103 -2.44 -11.30 -7.17
N CYS A 104 -2.96 -12.53 -7.12
CA CYS A 104 -3.33 -13.26 -5.92
C CYS A 104 -2.36 -14.43 -5.74
#